data_AF-A0A429GE60-F1
#
_entry.id   AF-A0A429GE60-F1
#
_cell.length_a   1.000
_cell.length_b   1.000
_cell.length_c   1.000
_cell.angle_alpha   90.00
_cell.angle_beta   90.00
_cell.angle_gamma   90.00
#
_symmetry.space_group_name_H-M   'P 1'
#
loop_
_entity.id
_entity.type
_entity.pdbx_description
1 polymer ?
#
loop_
_entity_poly.entity_id
_entity_poly.type
_entity_poly.pdbx_seq_one_letter_code
_entity_poly.pdbx_strand_id
1 'polypeptide(L)' 'MSHICPFGHELRPGEVLVGWSPCACPPAWAVHKGHQTLQCRACEREGQTVVRYMPEHIGPGHPGR' A
#
# COMPACT_ATOMS: atom_id res chain seq x y z
N MET A 1 -14.02 6.36 -9.40
CA MET A 1 -13.53 6.52 -8.02
C MET A 1 -12.06 6.89 -8.10
N SER A 2 -11.69 8.14 -7.86
CA SER A 2 -10.28 8.54 -7.78
C SER A 2 -9.73 8.14 -6.41
N HIS A 3 -8.69 7.30 -6.40
CA HIS A 3 -7.98 6.99 -5.17
C HIS A 3 -6.94 8.08 -4.96
N ILE A 4 -6.98 8.77 -3.82
CA ILE A 4 -6.05 9.86 -3.49
C ILE A 4 -5.08 9.34 -2.44
N CYS A 5 -3.78 9.62 -2.62
CA CYS A 5 -2.78 9.28 -1.62
C CYS A 5 -2.87 10.23 -0.40
N PRO A 6 -2.30 9.89 0.76
CA PRO A 6 -2.28 10.78 1.95
C PRO A 6 -1.70 12.19 1.71
N PHE A 7 -0.91 12.37 0.66
CA PHE A 7 -0.30 13.65 0.27
C PHE A 7 -1.08 14.39 -0.83
N GLY A 8 -2.24 13.88 -1.23
CA GLY A 8 -3.12 14.54 -2.21
C GLY A 8 -2.86 14.18 -3.67
N HIS A 9 -1.91 13.30 -3.99
CA HIS A 9 -1.68 12.85 -5.37
C HIS A 9 -2.76 11.88 -5.83
N GLU A 10 -3.11 11.95 -7.11
CA GLU A 10 -4.08 11.06 -7.74
C GLU A 10 -3.43 9.72 -8.12
N LEU A 11 -3.95 8.61 -7.56
CA LEU A 11 -3.49 7.25 -7.84
C LEU A 11 -4.22 6.69 -9.08
N ARG A 12 -3.79 7.13 -10.26
CA ARG A 12 -4.25 6.62 -11.57
C ARG A 12 -3.40 5.43 -12.03
N PRO A 13 -3.87 4.63 -13.02
CA PRO A 13 -2.98 3.72 -13.74
C PRO A 13 -1.73 4.44 -14.23
N GLY A 14 -0.54 3.91 -13.90
CA GLY A 14 0.76 4.53 -14.18
C GLY A 14 1.33 5.40 -13.04
N GLU A 15 0.48 5.96 -12.18
CA GLU A 15 0.88 6.78 -11.02
C GLU A 15 0.88 6.01 -9.69
N VAL A 16 0.38 4.76 -9.71
CA VAL A 16 0.40 3.85 -8.57
C VAL A 16 1.06 2.53 -8.95
N LEU A 17 1.97 2.05 -8.12
CA LEU A 17 2.44 0.67 -8.18
C LEU A 17 1.57 -0.19 -7.28
N VAL A 18 1.04 -1.25 -7.88
CA VAL A 18 0.32 -2.29 -7.15
C VAL A 18 1.28 -3.44 -6.94
N GLY A 19 1.56 -3.76 -5.68
CA GLY A 19 2.37 -4.89 -5.28
C GLY A 19 1.62 -5.82 -4.33
N TRP A 20 2.36 -6.79 -3.80
CA TRP A 20 1.85 -7.73 -2.81
C TRP A 20 2.90 -7.97 -1.74
N SER A 21 2.47 -8.05 -0.48
CA SER A 21 3.33 -8.32 0.67
C SER A 21 2.75 -9.47 1.50
N PRO A 22 3.52 -10.53 1.78
CA PRO A 22 3.06 -11.65 2.59
C PRO A 22 2.76 -11.19 4.02
N CYS A 23 1.58 -11.56 4.53
CA CYS A 23 1.20 -11.22 5.90
C CYS A 23 0.18 -12.20 6.45
N ALA A 24 0.37 -12.58 7.72
CA ALA A 24 -0.53 -13.46 8.46
C ALA A 24 -1.45 -12.70 9.43
N CYS A 25 -1.52 -11.36 9.35
CA CYS A 25 -2.44 -10.61 10.19
C CYS A 25 -3.90 -11.02 9.85
N PRO A 26 -4.81 -11.03 10.84
CA PRO A 26 -6.16 -11.54 10.65
C PRO A 26 -6.90 -11.00 9.40
N PRO A 27 -6.89 -9.68 9.10
CA PRO A 27 -7.60 -9.18 7.93
C PRO A 27 -6.94 -9.63 6.61
N ALA A 28 -5.62 -9.61 6.52
CA ALA A 28 -4.91 -10.06 5.31
C ALA A 28 -5.08 -11.55 5.04
N TRP A 29 -5.01 -12.35 6.10
CA TRP A 29 -5.10 -13.80 6.01
C TRP A 29 -6.48 -14.26 5.53
N ALA A 30 -7.53 -13.60 6.02
CA ALA A 30 -8.91 -13.92 5.67
C ALA A 30 -9.25 -13.65 4.19
N VAL A 31 -8.57 -12.70 3.53
CA VAL A 31 -8.94 -12.26 2.18
C VAL A 31 -7.95 -12.77 1.12
N HIS A 32 -6.66 -12.48 1.28
CA HIS A 32 -5.66 -12.68 0.23
C HIS A 32 -4.42 -13.44 0.69
N LYS A 33 -4.39 -13.90 1.95
CA LYS A 33 -3.19 -14.50 2.58
C LYS A 33 -1.97 -13.55 2.56
N GLY A 34 -2.24 -12.26 2.57
CA GLY A 34 -1.26 -11.17 2.45
C GLY A 34 -1.95 -9.84 2.13
N HIS A 35 -1.16 -8.78 2.01
CA HIS A 35 -1.66 -7.46 1.67
C HIS A 35 -1.35 -7.12 0.20
N GLN A 36 -2.32 -6.57 -0.50
CA GLN A 36 -2.01 -5.78 -1.68
C GLN A 36 -1.38 -4.46 -1.22
N THR A 37 -0.24 -4.08 -1.81
CA THR A 37 0.41 -2.81 -1.55
C THR A 37 0.11 -1.82 -2.67
N LEU A 38 -0.16 -0.57 -2.31
CA LEU A 38 -0.30 0.53 -3.25
C LEU A 38 0.77 1.57 -2.92
N GLN A 39 1.67 1.84 -3.86
CA GLN A 39 2.72 2.85 -3.70
C GLN A 39 2.51 3.99 -4.70
N CYS A 40 2.50 5.23 -4.19
CA CYS A 40 2.39 6.42 -5.03
C CYS A 40 3.72 6.72 -5.72
N ARG A 41 3.75 6.76 -7.05
CA ARG A 41 4.95 7.15 -7.82
C ARG A 41 5.29 8.63 -7.66
N ALA A 42 4.30 9.49 -7.52
CA ALA A 42 4.54 10.92 -7.28
C ALA A 42 5.28 11.16 -5.95
N CYS A 43 4.84 10.52 -4.87
CA CYS A 43 5.55 10.56 -3.59
C CYS A 43 6.98 10.04 -3.74
N GLU A 44 7.17 8.90 -4.44
CA GLU A 44 8.51 8.33 -4.64
C GLU A 44 9.44 9.29 -5.39
N ARG A 45 8.95 9.96 -6.44
CA ARG A 45 9.69 10.99 -7.17
C ARG A 45 10.04 12.20 -6.30
N GLU A 46 9.22 12.51 -5.31
CA GLU A 46 9.43 13.57 -4.31
C GLU A 46 10.33 13.12 -3.13
N GLY A 47 10.85 11.89 -3.17
CA GLY A 47 11.69 11.33 -2.11
C GLY A 47 10.91 10.82 -0.89
N GLN A 48 9.59 10.72 -0.98
CA GLN A 48 8.70 10.18 0.05
C GLN A 48 8.29 8.74 -0.31
N THR A 49 8.37 7.81 0.63
CA THR A 49 7.84 6.44 0.40
C THR A 49 6.52 6.28 1.12
N VAL A 50 5.44 6.19 0.34
CA VAL A 50 4.08 6.05 0.86
C VAL A 50 3.50 4.76 0.32
N VAL A 51 3.36 3.77 1.19
CA VAL A 51 2.80 2.46 0.88
C VAL A 51 1.53 2.26 1.68
N ARG A 52 0.42 1.98 0.99
CA ARG A 52 -0.85 1.59 1.61
C ARG A 52 -1.04 0.08 1.49
N TYR A 53 -1.40 -0.57 2.58
CA TYR A 53 -1.72 -1.99 2.62
C TYR A 53 -3.23 -2.19 2.54
N MET A 54 -3.68 -3.12 1.71
CA MET A 54 -5.09 -3.49 1.56
C MET A 54 -5.26 -5.01 1.75
N PRO A 55 -6.10 -5.47 2.72
CA PRO A 55 -6.74 -4.66 3.78
C PRO A 55 -5.70 -4.00 4.69
N GLU A 56 -6.11 -3.04 5.53
CA GLU A 56 -5.20 -2.34 6.44
C GLU A 56 -4.50 -3.33 7.38
N HIS A 57 -3.19 -3.12 7.62
CA HIS A 57 -2.41 -3.97 8.50
C HIS A 57 -2.76 -3.69 9.96
N ILE A 58 -3.00 -4.75 10.73
CA ILE A 58 -3.25 -4.67 12.17
C ILE A 58 -2.14 -5.47 12.87
N GLY A 59 -1.21 -4.75 13.51
CA GLY A 59 -0.05 -5.32 14.18
C GLY A 59 1.09 -4.29 14.30
N PRO A 60 2.12 -4.57 15.12
CA PRO A 60 3.35 -3.77 15.08
C PRO A 60 3.89 -3.87 13.66
N GLY A 61 3.89 -2.75 12.94
CA GLY A 61 4.35 -2.73 11.56
C GLY A 61 5.76 -3.28 11.53
N HIS A 62 5.95 -4.45 10.93
CA HIS A 62 7.27 -4.84 10.47
C HIS A 62 7.52 -3.99 9.22
N PRO A 63 8.42 -2.98 9.27
CA PRO A 63 8.98 -2.47 8.02
C PRO A 63 9.64 -3.68 7.37
N GLY A 64 9.08 -4.14 6.26
CA GLY A 64 9.58 -5.30 5.55
C GLY A 64 11.01 -5.04 5.10
N ARG A 65 11.95 -5.65 5.82
CA ARG A 65 13.34 -5.96 5.45
C ARG A 65 14.31 -4.80 5.21
#